data_AF-A0A6V7LK47-F1
#
_entry.id   AF-A0A6V7LK47-F1
#
_cell.length_a   1.000
_cell.length_b   1.000
_cell.length_c   1.000
_cell.angle_alpha   90.00
_cell.angle_beta   90.00
_cell.angle_gamma   90.00
#
_symmetry.space_group_name_H-M   'P 1'
#
loop_
_entity.id
_entity.type
_entity.pdbx_description
1 polymer ?
#
loop_
_entity_poly.entity_id
_entity_poly.type
_entity_poly.pdbx_seq_one_letter_code
_entity_poly.pdbx_strand_id
1 'polypeptide(L)' 'SVPIYFKWFSHLSWFRYGNEALLINQWSEVETIACTRSNATCPKSGRMVLQTYNFDA' A
#
# COMPACT_ATOMS: atom_id res chain seq x y z
N SER A 1 13.07 3.59 -14.75
CA SER A 1 13.02 2.23 -14.16
C SER A 1 14.35 1.91 -13.50
N VAL A 2 14.36 1.24 -12.34
CA VAL A 2 15.62 0.84 -11.66
C VAL A 2 16.29 -0.31 -12.43
N PRO A 3 17.60 -0.22 -12.75
CA PRO A 3 18.33 -1.32 -13.39
C PRO A 3 18.24 -2.64 -12.62
N ILE A 4 18.17 -3.78 -13.31
CA ILE A 4 17.98 -5.11 -12.69
C ILE A 4 19.03 -5.41 -11.61
N TYR A 5 20.29 -5.05 -11.84
CA TYR A 5 21.39 -5.26 -10.91
C TYR A 5 21.32 -4.40 -9.64
N PHE A 6 20.42 -3.40 -9.59
CA PHE A 6 20.14 -2.62 -8.38
C PHE A 6 18.83 -3.00 -7.69
N LYS A 7 17.99 -3.87 -8.27
CA LYS A 7 16.71 -4.25 -7.66
C LYS A 7 16.86 -4.90 -6.30
N TRP A 8 17.91 -5.69 -6.10
CA TRP A 8 18.15 -6.39 -4.84
C TRP A 8 18.36 -5.44 -3.66
N PHE A 9 18.90 -4.23 -3.92
CA PHE A 9 19.14 -3.23 -2.89
C PHE A 9 17.84 -2.79 -2.19
N SER A 10 16.69 -2.90 -2.88
CA SER A 10 15.38 -2.63 -2.27
C SER A 10 15.02 -3.60 -1.15
N HIS A 11 15.58 -4.82 -1.12
CA HIS A 11 15.38 -5.79 -0.04
C HIS A 11 16.19 -5.47 1.22
N LEU A 12 17.13 -4.53 1.16
CA LEU A 12 17.84 -4.02 2.34
C LEU A 12 17.27 -2.70 2.86
N SER A 13 16.28 -2.14 2.16
CA SER A 13 15.74 -0.83 2.49
C SER A 13 14.84 -0.91 3.71
N TRP A 14 15.33 -0.42 4.85
CA TRP A 14 14.51 -0.19 6.04
C TRP A 14 13.26 0.65 5.72
N PHE A 15 13.41 1.65 4.86
CA PHE A 15 12.30 2.51 4.45
C PHE A 15 11.20 1.73 3.73
N ARG A 16 11.55 0.72 2.92
CA ARG A 16 10.57 -0.15 2.26
C ARG A 16 9.71 -0.88 3.29
N TYR A 17 10.34 -1.59 4.22
CA TYR A 17 9.63 -2.38 5.23
C TYR A 17 8.89 -1.49 6.24
N GLY A 18 9.45 -0.34 6.59
CA GLY A 18 8.78 0.64 7.43
C GLY A 18 7.52 1.20 6.77
N ASN A 19 7.56 1.51 5.47
CA ASN A 19 6.39 1.99 4.73
C ASN A 19 5.29 0.91 4.67
N GLU A 20 5.66 -0.34 4.41
CA GLU A 20 4.73 -1.48 4.44
C GLU A 20 4.08 -1.65 5.81
N ALA A 21 4.86 -1.68 6.89
CA ALA A 21 4.35 -1.80 8.26
C ALA A 21 3.40 -0.64 8.64
N LEU A 22 3.75 0.59 8.27
CA LEU A 22 2.91 1.76 8.51
C LEU A 22 1.59 1.69 7.72
N LEU A 23 1.63 1.21 6.47
CA LEU A 23 0.42 1.07 5.65
C LEU A 23 -0.51 0.01 6.23
N ILE A 24 0.01 -1.15 6.63
CA ILE A 24 -0.81 -2.19 7.29
C ILE A 24 -1.43 -1.64 8.59
N ASN A 25 -0.63 -0.98 9.44
CA ASN A 25 -1.12 -0.39 10.69
C ASN A 25 -2.23 0.64 10.43
N GLN A 26 -2.06 1.52 9.44
CA GLN A 26 -3.02 2.59 9.16
C GLN A 26 -4.33 2.10 8.54
N TRP A 27 -4.29 1.04 7.71
CA TRP A 27 -5.40 0.66 6.85
C TRP A 27 -6.06 -0.67 7.20
N SER A 28 -5.47 -1.50 8.06
CA SER A 28 -6.02 -2.83 8.41
C SER A 28 -7.41 -2.77 9.06
N GLU A 29 -7.70 -1.72 9.84
CA GLU A 29 -8.97 -1.57 10.56
C GLU A 29 -9.95 -0.58 9.90
N VAL A 30 -9.61 -0.02 8.73
CA VAL A 30 -10.50 0.92 8.02
C VAL A 30 -11.53 0.13 7.20
N GLU A 31 -12.74 -0.03 7.72
CA GLU A 31 -13.79 -0.79 7.03
C GLU A 31 -14.42 -0.03 5.86
N THR A 32 -14.58 1.29 5.98
CA THR A 32 -15.29 2.11 4.98
C THR A 32 -14.56 3.41 4.65
N ILE A 33 -14.45 3.71 3.36
CA ILE A 33 -13.90 4.97 2.83
C ILE A 33 -15.00 5.68 2.03
N ALA A 34 -15.36 6.89 2.47
CA ALA A 34 -16.36 7.71 1.80
C ALA A 34 -15.79 8.34 0.52
N CYS A 35 -16.17 7.80 -0.64
CA CYS A 35 -15.79 8.37 -1.94
C CYS A 35 -16.75 9.49 -2.32
N THR A 36 -16.40 10.73 -2.00
CA THR A 36 -17.23 11.92 -2.26
C THR A 36 -17.07 12.48 -3.67
N ARG A 37 -15.99 12.12 -4.36
CA ARG A 37 -15.70 12.60 -5.72
C ARG A 37 -16.38 11.72 -6.78
N SER A 38 -17.25 12.32 -7.58
CA SER A 38 -17.82 11.70 -8.78
C SER A 38 -16.76 11.48 -9.87
N ASN A 39 -16.89 10.39 -10.64
CA ASN A 39 -15.99 10.01 -11.74
C ASN A 39 -14.52 9.76 -11.36
N ALA A 40 -14.25 9.25 -10.15
CA ALA A 40 -12.93 8.83 -9.73
C ALA A 40 -12.93 7.38 -9.24
N THR A 41 -11.90 6.62 -9.61
CA THR A 41 -11.64 5.31 -9.00
C THR A 41 -11.20 5.53 -7.57
N CYS A 42 -11.95 4.97 -6.62
CA CYS A 42 -11.72 5.18 -5.19
C CYS A 42 -11.89 3.85 -4.45
N PRO A 43 -10.90 3.43 -3.64
CA PRO A 43 -11.03 2.24 -2.80
C PRO A 43 -12.13 2.45 -1.76
N LYS A 44 -12.94 1.42 -1.51
CA LYS A 44 -14.07 1.50 -0.57
C LYS A 44 -13.74 1.09 0.86
N SER A 45 -12.58 0.46 1.06
CA SER A 45 -12.10 0.00 2.37
C SER A 45 -10.57 0.00 2.41
N GLY A 46 -10.00 -0.03 3.61
CA GLY A 46 -8.56 -0.14 3.82
C GLY A 46 -7.97 -1.46 3.31
N ARG A 47 -8.72 -2.57 3.36
CA ARG A 47 -8.30 -3.82 2.70
C ARG A 47 -8.08 -3.65 1.20
N MET A 48 -8.96 -2.90 0.53
CA MET A 48 -8.83 -2.61 -0.91
C MET A 48 -7.57 -1.77 -1.22
N VAL A 49 -7.17 -0.90 -0.27
CA VAL A 49 -5.90 -0.16 -0.34
C VAL A 49 -4.72 -1.13 -0.22
N LEU A 50 -4.70 -2.00 0.79
CA LEU A 50 -3.61 -2.97 1.02
C LEU A 50 -3.44 -3.96 -0.14
N GLN A 51 -4.55 -4.37 -0.78
CA GLN A 51 -4.55 -5.19 -2.00
C GLN A 51 -3.80 -4.55 -3.16
N THR A 52 -3.89 -3.22 -3.30
CA THR A 52 -3.19 -2.48 -4.37
C THR A 52 -1.67 -2.61 -4.25
N TYR A 53 -1.15 -2.88 -3.05
CA TYR A 53 0.27 -3.03 -2.75
C TYR A 53 0.71 -4.47 -2.47
N ASN A 54 -0.21 -5.45 -2.54
CA ASN A 54 0.01 -6.84 -2.12
C ASN A 54 0.44 -6.98 -0.65
N PHE A 55 -0.14 -6.19 0.24
CA PHE A 55 0.10 -6.23 1.70
C PHE A 55 -1.02 -6.96 2.47
N ASP A 56 -1.86 -7.74 1.77
CA ASP A 56 -2.95 -8.47 2.40
C ASP A 56 -2.41 -9.54 3.37
N ALA A 57 -2.85 -9.47 4.62
CA ALA A 57 -2.69 -10.48 5.66
C ALA A 57 -3.88 -11.44 5.68
#